data_AF-A0A351SEC9-F1
#
_entry.id   AF-A0A351SEC9-F1
#
_cell.length_a   1.000
_cell.length_b   1.000
_cell.length_c   1.000
_cell.angle_alpha   90.00
_cell.angle_beta   90.00
_cell.angle_gamma   90.00
#
_symmetry.space_group_name_H-M   'P 1'
#
loop_
_entity.id
_entity.type
_entity.pdbx_description
1 polymer ?
#
loop_
_entity_poly.entity_id
_entity_poly.type
_entity_poly.pdbx_seq_one_letter_code
_entity_poly.pdbx_strand_id
1 'polypeptide(L)'
;MRLFVATDLPQATTAVLQTLQPEPGKYIRLVKPERMHLTLNFVGDAEAERVADALQVVKNSPVRLSMDRMGVFKSSAGEVLWVGVRKNRKLEDLQKKIADSLHRADIPSDTRPFLPHITLARC
;
A
#
# COMPACT_ATOMS: atom_id res chain seq x y z
N MET A 1 3.05 -17.74 4.24
CA MET A 1 3.42 -16.37 4.68
C MET A 1 2.70 -15.43 3.76
N ARG A 2 1.97 -14.43 4.27
CA ARG A 2 1.23 -13.51 3.42
C ARG A 2 2.11 -12.35 2.98
N LEU A 3 2.24 -12.17 1.67
CA LEU A 3 3.08 -11.18 1.02
C LEU A 3 2.26 -10.07 0.35
N PHE A 4 2.91 -8.93 0.21
CA PHE A 4 2.45 -7.80 -0.58
C PHE A 4 3.65 -7.03 -1.11
N VAL A 5 3.44 -6.28 -2.19
CA VAL A 5 4.41 -5.35 -2.77
C VAL A 5 4.01 -3.95 -2.35
N ALA A 6 4.97 -3.16 -1.84
CA ALA A 6 4.73 -1.80 -1.40
C ALA A 6 5.93 -0.90 -1.71
N THR A 7 5.70 0.41 -1.63
CA THR A 7 6.78 1.39 -1.54
C THR A 7 6.80 1.99 -0.15
N ASP A 8 8.01 2.18 0.36
CA ASP A 8 8.25 2.96 1.56
C ASP A 8 7.97 4.44 1.31
N LEU A 9 7.82 5.19 2.39
CA LEU A 9 7.57 6.61 2.39
C LEU A 9 8.81 7.37 2.90
N PRO A 10 9.13 8.54 2.33
CA PRO A 10 10.15 9.40 2.91
C PRO A 10 9.83 9.76 4.36
N GLN A 11 10.84 9.90 5.21
CA GLN A 11 10.68 10.23 6.64
C GLN A 11 9.87 11.51 6.86
N ALA A 12 10.09 12.54 6.02
CA ALA A 12 9.32 13.78 6.09
C ALA A 12 7.81 13.54 5.85
N THR A 13 7.48 12.59 4.97
CA THR A 13 6.09 12.22 4.69
C THR A 13 5.47 11.47 5.87
N THR A 14 6.17 10.50 6.46
CA THR A 14 5.64 9.75 7.61
C THR A 14 5.44 10.66 8.82
N ALA A 15 6.35 11.60 9.07
CA ALA A 15 6.21 12.59 10.14
C ALA A 15 4.93 13.43 10.00
N VAL A 16 4.60 13.89 8.78
CA VAL A 16 3.33 14.60 8.52
C VAL A 16 2.13 13.68 8.71
N LEU A 17 2.21 12.43 8.27
CA LEU A 17 1.10 11.48 8.42
C LEU A 17 0.81 11.13 9.89
N GLN A 18 1.82 11.13 10.75
CA GLN A 18 1.63 10.94 12.19
C GLN A 18 0.77 12.04 12.81
N THR A 19 0.90 13.30 12.34
CA THR A 19 0.08 14.40 12.87
C THR A 19 -1.39 14.30 12.45
N LEU A 20 -1.72 13.41 11.50
CA LEU A 20 -3.09 13.13 11.06
C LEU A 20 -3.69 11.89 11.76
N GLN A 21 -2.92 11.20 12.60
CA GLN A 21 -3.42 10.08 13.37
C GLN A 21 -4.41 10.57 14.45
N PRO A 22 -5.44 9.77 14.76
CA PRO A 22 -6.32 10.05 15.88
C PRO A 22 -5.59 9.84 17.20
N GLU A 23 -6.20 10.30 18.29
CA GLU A 23 -5.73 9.95 19.63
C GLU A 23 -5.76 8.42 19.83
N PRO A 24 -4.70 7.82 20.38
CA PRO A 24 -4.69 6.41 20.69
C PRO A 24 -5.75 6.10 21.76
N GLY A 25 -6.33 4.91 21.69
CA GLY A 25 -7.39 4.52 22.61
C GLY A 25 -7.49 3.02 22.74
N LYS A 26 -8.34 2.55 23.68
CA LYS A 26 -8.51 1.12 23.98
C LYS A 26 -8.78 0.27 22.73
N TYR A 27 -9.48 0.83 21.75
CA TYR A 27 -9.85 0.16 20.50
C TYR A 27 -9.12 0.73 19.28
N ILE A 28 -8.32 1.80 19.41
CA ILE A 28 -7.65 2.46 18.29
C ILE A 28 -6.18 2.07 18.29
N ARG A 29 -5.76 1.32 17.26
CA ARG A 29 -4.37 0.92 17.05
C ARG A 29 -3.73 1.78 15.96
N LEU A 30 -2.80 2.63 16.37
CA LEU A 30 -2.03 3.48 15.46
C LEU A 30 -1.00 2.66 14.67
N VAL A 31 -0.84 2.96 13.38
CA VAL A 31 0.25 2.42 12.56
C VAL A 31 1.54 3.15 12.92
N LYS A 32 2.59 2.40 13.27
CA LYS A 32 3.91 3.00 13.52
C LYS A 32 4.51 3.57 12.22
N PRO A 33 5.31 4.64 12.27
CA PRO A 33 5.87 5.29 11.08
C PRO A 33 6.62 4.33 10.17
N GLU A 34 7.38 3.39 10.75
CA GLU A 34 8.20 2.41 10.01
C GLU A 34 7.34 1.35 9.31
N ARG A 35 6.05 1.28 9.64
CA ARG A 35 5.06 0.40 9.00
C ARG A 35 4.14 1.16 8.06
N MET A 36 4.24 2.48 7.96
CA MET A 36 3.47 3.25 6.98
C MET A 36 4.07 3.05 5.59
N HIS A 37 3.27 2.51 4.69
CA HIS A 37 3.67 2.23 3.32
C HIS A 37 2.47 2.43 2.39
N LEU A 38 2.76 2.57 1.10
CA LEU A 38 1.74 2.50 0.06
C LEU A 38 1.81 1.11 -0.57
N THR A 39 0.80 0.28 -0.28
CA THR A 39 0.68 -1.04 -0.92
C THR A 39 0.35 -0.87 -2.40
N LEU A 40 1.08 -1.57 -3.26
CA LEU A 40 0.90 -1.60 -4.71
C LEU A 40 0.14 -2.85 -5.15
N ASN A 41 0.43 -4.00 -4.53
CA ASN A 41 -0.27 -5.25 -4.86
C ASN A 41 -0.26 -6.22 -3.66
N PHE A 42 -1.40 -6.82 -3.33
CA PHE A 42 -1.45 -7.92 -2.36
C PHE A 42 -1.28 -9.26 -3.07
N VAL A 43 -0.30 -10.05 -2.63
CA VAL A 43 0.06 -11.34 -3.25
C VAL A 43 -0.64 -12.50 -2.53
N GLY A 44 -0.77 -12.41 -1.20
CA GLY A 44 -1.27 -13.53 -0.40
C GLY A 44 -0.17 -14.53 -0.09
N ASP A 45 -0.50 -15.83 -0.06
CA ASP A 45 0.47 -16.86 0.29
C ASP A 45 1.35 -17.23 -0.91
N ALA A 46 2.65 -16.89 -0.82
CA ALA A 46 3.66 -17.17 -1.84
C ALA A 46 5.07 -17.19 -1.23
N GLU A 47 6.03 -17.72 -1.99
CA GLU A 47 7.47 -17.69 -1.64
C GLU A 47 8.08 -16.32 -1.98
N ALA A 48 8.78 -15.72 -1.01
CA ALA A 48 9.28 -14.35 -1.15
C ALA A 48 10.33 -14.20 -2.27
N GLU A 49 11.20 -15.20 -2.43
CA GLU A 49 12.23 -15.22 -3.47
C GLU A 49 11.59 -15.24 -4.87
N ARG A 50 10.56 -16.06 -5.07
CA ARG A 50 9.83 -16.12 -6.35
C ARG A 50 9.14 -14.79 -6.68
N VAL A 51 8.58 -14.11 -5.67
CA VAL A 51 8.02 -12.76 -5.84
C VAL A 51 9.13 -11.76 -6.20
N ALA A 52 10.27 -11.80 -5.52
CA ALA A 52 11.40 -10.92 -5.80
C ALA A 52 11.94 -11.10 -7.22
N ASP A 53 12.12 -12.35 -7.67
CA ASP A 53 12.58 -12.69 -9.02
C ASP A 53 11.61 -12.18 -10.09
N ALA A 54 10.31 -12.39 -9.89
CA ALA A 54 9.28 -11.92 -10.81
C ALA A 54 9.25 -10.38 -10.95
N LEU A 55 9.73 -9.64 -9.95
CA LEU A 55 9.74 -8.18 -9.94
C LEU A 55 11.02 -7.56 -10.52
N GLN A 56 12.09 -8.35 -10.78
CA GLN A 56 13.37 -7.83 -11.32
C GLN A 56 13.22 -7.09 -12.65
N VAL A 57 12.26 -7.54 -13.47
CA VAL A 57 11.95 -6.96 -14.79
C VAL A 57 11.14 -5.67 -14.72
N VAL A 58 10.56 -5.35 -13.55
CA VAL A 58 9.73 -4.15 -13.38
C VAL A 58 10.64 -2.94 -13.24
N LYS A 59 10.60 -2.05 -14.25
CA LYS A 59 11.33 -0.78 -14.26
C LYS A 59 10.36 0.41 -14.29
N ASN A 60 10.67 1.44 -13.51
CA ASN A 60 9.90 2.66 -13.46
C ASN A 60 10.74 3.87 -13.06
N SER A 61 10.42 5.03 -13.59
CA SER A 61 10.98 6.30 -13.14
C SER A 61 10.34 6.75 -11.82
N PRO A 62 11.01 7.61 -11.03
CA PRO A 62 10.41 8.16 -9.81
C PRO A 62 9.02 8.78 -10.07
N VAL A 63 8.08 8.49 -9.17
CA VAL A 63 6.71 9.01 -9.25
C VAL A 63 6.48 10.02 -8.14
N ARG A 64 6.08 11.24 -8.50
CA ARG A 64 5.64 12.24 -7.52
C ARG A 64 4.18 12.00 -7.17
N LEU A 65 3.92 11.77 -5.89
CA LEU A 65 2.58 11.52 -5.37
C LEU A 65 2.09 12.74 -4.58
N SER A 66 0.77 12.91 -4.54
CA SER A 66 0.10 13.91 -3.72
C SER A 66 -1.03 13.23 -2.97
N MET A 67 -1.12 13.51 -1.67
CA MET A 67 -2.20 13.05 -0.82
C MET A 67 -3.33 14.07 -0.87
N ASP A 68 -4.58 13.64 -1.03
CA ASP A 68 -5.69 14.58 -1.31
C ASP A 68 -6.96 14.35 -0.50
N ARG A 69 -7.09 13.22 0.19
CA ARG A 69 -8.30 12.89 0.95
C ARG A 69 -7.99 11.97 2.12
N MET A 70 -8.84 12.00 3.12
CA MET A 70 -8.89 10.99 4.18
C MET A 70 -10.16 10.18 4.06
N GLY A 71 -10.16 8.96 4.59
CA GLY A 71 -11.33 8.12 4.58
C GLY A 71 -11.23 6.95 5.54
N VAL A 72 -12.32 6.20 5.61
CA VAL A 72 -12.44 5.01 6.46
C VAL A 72 -12.92 3.85 5.60
N PHE A 73 -12.17 2.74 5.60
CA PHE A 73 -12.70 1.46 5.12
C PHE A 73 -13.40 0.75 6.26
N LYS A 74 -14.65 0.35 6.04
CA LYS A 74 -15.46 -0.39 7.02
C LYS A 74 -15.59 -1.84 6.59
N SER A 75 -15.45 -2.76 7.53
CA SER A 75 -15.64 -4.19 7.32
C SER A 75 -16.17 -4.84 8.59
N SER A 76 -16.55 -6.12 8.50
CA SER A 76 -16.88 -6.92 9.69
C SER A 76 -15.69 -7.08 10.66
N ALA A 77 -14.46 -6.89 10.18
CA ALA A 77 -13.24 -6.97 10.97
C ALA A 77 -12.83 -5.63 11.63
N GLY A 78 -13.66 -4.59 11.51
CA GLY A 78 -13.40 -3.25 12.06
C GLY A 78 -13.23 -2.17 10.99
N GLU A 79 -12.71 -1.04 11.43
CA GLU A 79 -12.52 0.17 10.62
C GLU A 79 -11.04 0.46 10.39
N VAL A 80 -10.70 0.99 9.22
CA VAL A 80 -9.33 1.38 8.87
C VAL A 80 -9.35 2.84 8.43
N LEU A 81 -8.67 3.70 9.20
CA LEU A 81 -8.44 5.09 8.84
C LEU A 81 -7.24 5.20 7.90
N TRP A 82 -7.39 5.95 6.81
CA TRP A 82 -6.34 6.07 5.80
C TRP A 82 -6.30 7.46 5.14
N VAL A 83 -5.15 7.77 4.54
CA VAL A 83 -4.95 8.90 3.62
C VAL A 83 -4.84 8.39 2.20
N GLY A 84 -5.63 8.96 1.30
CA GLY A 84 -5.68 8.60 -0.10
C GLY A 84 -4.66 9.36 -0.92
N VAL A 85 -4.18 8.71 -1.98
CA VAL A 85 -3.32 9.34 -2.99
C VAL A 85 -4.21 9.83 -4.14
N ARG A 86 -3.94 11.04 -4.63
CA ARG A 86 -4.58 11.61 -5.82
C ARG A 86 -4.31 10.72 -7.03
N LYS A 87 -5.30 10.60 -7.93
CA LYS A 87 -5.16 9.86 -9.19
C LYS A 87 -3.88 10.26 -9.92
N ASN A 88 -3.09 9.25 -10.30
CA ASN A 88 -1.78 9.44 -10.90
C ASN A 88 -1.48 8.29 -11.86
N ARG A 89 -1.48 8.59 -13.17
CA ARG A 89 -1.27 7.58 -14.21
C ARG A 89 0.05 6.83 -14.07
N LYS A 90 1.14 7.49 -13.66
CA LYS A 90 2.45 6.83 -13.47
C LYS A 90 2.42 5.81 -12.33
N LEU A 91 1.64 6.05 -11.28
CA LEU A 91 1.46 5.10 -10.19
C LEU A 91 0.58 3.93 -10.63
N GLU A 92 -0.50 4.21 -11.36
CA GLU A 92 -1.39 3.18 -11.93
C GLU A 92 -0.62 2.28 -12.91
N ASP A 93 0.21 2.86 -13.78
CA ASP A 93 1.08 2.12 -14.71
C ASP A 93 2.10 1.24 -13.98
N LEU A 94 2.71 1.75 -12.89
CA LEU A 94 3.61 0.96 -12.06
C LEU A 94 2.88 -0.23 -11.42
N GLN A 95 1.70 0.03 -10.84
CA GLN A 95 0.90 -1.02 -10.22
C GLN A 95 0.50 -2.09 -11.24
N LYS A 96 0.10 -1.68 -12.45
CA LYS A 96 -0.23 -2.59 -13.53
C LYS A 96 0.98 -3.42 -13.96
N LYS A 97 2.15 -2.81 -14.14
CA LYS A 97 3.39 -3.53 -14.46
C LYS A 97 3.74 -4.60 -13.42
N ILE A 98 3.55 -4.29 -12.14
CA ILE A 98 3.75 -5.23 -11.03
C ILE A 98 2.76 -6.40 -11.16
N ALA A 99 1.47 -6.11 -11.28
CA ALA A 99 0.43 -7.13 -11.41
C ALA A 99 0.66 -8.04 -12.62
N ASP A 100 0.95 -7.46 -13.79
CA ASP A 100 1.26 -8.20 -15.02
C ASP A 100 2.49 -9.10 -14.85
N SER A 101 3.52 -8.65 -14.11
CA SER A 101 4.73 -9.44 -13.87
C SER A 101 4.49 -10.63 -12.96
N LEU A 102 3.73 -10.43 -11.88
CA LEU A 102 3.33 -11.51 -10.97
C LEU A 102 2.45 -12.52 -11.71
N HIS A 103 1.51 -12.06 -12.52
CA HIS A 103 0.63 -12.92 -13.31
C HIS A 103 1.41 -13.80 -14.30
N ARG A 104 2.37 -13.23 -15.05
CA ARG A 104 3.23 -14.01 -15.97
C ARG A 104 4.08 -15.07 -15.27
N ALA A 105 4.34 -14.90 -13.97
CA ALA A 105 5.08 -15.85 -13.17
C ALA A 105 4.17 -16.86 -12.45
N ASP A 106 2.88 -16.92 -12.79
CA ASP A 106 1.84 -17.74 -12.13
C ASP A 106 1.77 -17.50 -10.61
N ILE A 107 1.99 -16.26 -10.19
CA ILE A 107 1.86 -15.83 -8.79
C ILE A 107 0.49 -15.18 -8.61
N PRO A 108 -0.33 -15.66 -7.64
CA PRO A 108 -1.61 -15.03 -7.31
C PRO A 108 -1.43 -13.55 -6.96
N SER A 109 -2.38 -12.73 -7.39
CA SER A 109 -2.43 -11.31 -7.02
C SER A 109 -3.88 -10.84 -6.89
N ASP A 110 -4.06 -9.81 -6.10
CA ASP A 110 -5.37 -9.20 -5.86
C ASP A 110 -5.95 -8.58 -7.14
N THR A 111 -7.20 -8.93 -7.46
CA THR A 111 -7.93 -8.46 -8.65
C THR A 111 -8.83 -7.27 -8.35
N ARG A 112 -8.93 -6.83 -7.09
CA ARG A 112 -9.76 -5.69 -6.70
C ARG A 112 -9.22 -4.39 -7.31
N PRO A 113 -10.10 -3.39 -7.53
CA PRO A 113 -9.67 -2.08 -8.02
C PRO A 113 -8.57 -1.49 -7.15
N PHE A 114 -7.54 -0.96 -7.79
CA PHE A 114 -6.43 -0.33 -7.09
C PHE A 114 -6.87 1.01 -6.48
N LEU A 115 -6.93 1.05 -5.15
CA LEU A 115 -7.25 2.23 -4.37
C LEU A 115 -5.99 2.63 -3.55
N PRO A 116 -5.11 3.49 -4.08
CA PRO A 116 -3.87 3.83 -3.40
C PRO A 116 -4.13 4.63 -2.13
N HIS A 117 -3.71 4.08 -1.00
CA HIS A 117 -3.91 4.66 0.32
C HIS A 117 -2.76 4.27 1.26
N ILE A 118 -2.58 5.07 2.32
CA ILE A 118 -1.67 4.80 3.42
C ILE A 118 -2.51 4.65 4.69
N THR A 119 -2.38 3.53 5.38
CA THR A 119 -3.14 3.26 6.60
C THR A 119 -2.54 4.03 7.77
N LEU A 120 -3.38 4.78 8.50
CA LEU A 120 -2.99 5.56 9.67
C LEU A 120 -3.31 4.84 10.98
N ALA A 121 -4.49 4.21 11.06
CA ALA A 121 -4.97 3.55 12.25
C ALA A 121 -5.98 2.45 11.91
N ARG A 122 -6.17 1.51 12.84
CA ARG A 122 -7.17 0.45 12.79
C ARG A 122 -7.99 0.47 14.07
N CYS A 123 -9.30 0.42 13.95
CA CYS A 123 -10.27 0.52 15.04
C CYS A 123 -11.15 -0.73 15.10
#